data_AF-A0A1F5P8V0-F1
#
_entry.id   AF-A0A1F5P8V0-F1
#
_cell.length_a   1.000
_cell.length_b   1.000
_cell.length_c   1.000
_cell.angle_alpha   90.00
_cell.angle_beta   90.00
_cell.angle_gamma   90.00
#
_symmetry.space_group_name_H-M   'P 1'
#
loop_
_entity.id
_entity.type
_entity.pdbx_description
1 polymer ?
#
loop_
_entity_poly.entity_id
_entity_poly.type
_entity_poly.pdbx_seq_one_letter_code
_entity_poly.pdbx_strand_id
1 'polypeptide(L)'
;MTDQTRTDAEWLINDPDALRILKAIPLEDGAHLADIMQDTGFNQAQVLIACSRMQDRDFLELMIESGYVYKPTERAVRALAGRKTIRSATHQAKPVPAA
;
A
#
# COMPACT_ATOMS: atom_id res chain seq x y z
N MET A 1 -10.05 13.11 -8.17
CA MET A 1 -8.94 12.54 -7.37
C MET A 1 -8.44 13.65 -6.46
N THR A 2 -8.52 13.51 -5.14
CA THR A 2 -8.04 14.53 -4.19
C THR A 2 -6.51 14.56 -4.18
N ASP A 3 -5.92 15.72 -3.85
CA ASP A 3 -4.46 15.91 -3.81
C ASP A 3 -3.77 14.90 -2.85
N GLN A 4 -4.43 14.61 -1.73
CA GLN A 4 -3.98 13.60 -0.77
C GLN A 4 -3.96 12.18 -1.35
N THR A 5 -4.98 11.79 -2.12
CA THR A 5 -5.01 10.46 -2.77
C THR A 5 -3.86 10.30 -3.77
N ARG A 6 -3.46 11.40 -4.45
CA ARG A 6 -2.31 11.37 -5.37
C ARG A 6 -1.00 11.18 -4.60
N THR A 7 -0.79 11.98 -3.56
CA THR A 7 0.39 11.90 -2.68
C THR A 7 0.55 10.50 -2.06
N ASP A 8 -0.55 9.92 -1.61
CA ASP A 8 -0.60 8.58 -1.02
C ASP A 8 -0.26 7.49 -2.04
N ALA A 9 -0.79 7.61 -3.27
CA ALA A 9 -0.50 6.69 -4.35
C ALA A 9 0.94 6.81 -4.87
N GLU A 10 1.49 8.02 -4.96
CA GLU A 10 2.90 8.28 -5.29
C GLU A 10 3.84 7.65 -4.24
N TRP A 11 3.50 7.76 -2.96
CA TRP A 11 4.26 7.11 -1.90
C TRP A 11 4.29 5.58 -2.06
N LEU A 12 3.14 4.93 -2.30
CA LEU A 12 3.07 3.49 -2.59
C LEU A 12 3.82 3.08 -3.87
N ILE A 13 3.99 3.99 -4.83
CA ILE A 13 4.81 3.73 -6.02
C ILE A 13 6.30 3.71 -5.65
N ASN A 14 6.70 4.58 -4.71
CA ASN A 14 8.09 4.74 -4.28
C ASN A 14 8.50 3.77 -3.15
N ASP A 15 7.56 3.17 -2.43
CA ASP A 15 7.81 2.15 -1.40
C ASP A 15 7.30 0.76 -1.84
N PRO A 16 8.13 -0.04 -2.52
CA PRO A 16 7.72 -1.34 -3.05
C PRO A 16 7.44 -2.39 -1.96
N ASP A 17 8.08 -2.26 -0.79
CA ASP A 17 7.89 -3.18 0.33
C ASP A 17 6.51 -2.95 0.97
N ALA A 18 6.16 -1.69 1.23
CA ALA A 18 4.84 -1.31 1.72
C ALA A 18 3.73 -1.77 0.77
N LEU A 19 3.93 -1.57 -0.53
CA LEU A 19 3.00 -2.05 -1.55
C LEU A 19 2.86 -3.58 -1.57
N ARG A 20 3.96 -4.32 -1.40
CA ARG A 20 3.94 -5.78 -1.42
C ARG A 20 3.20 -6.32 -0.19
N ILE A 21 3.46 -5.75 0.99
CA ILE A 21 2.75 -6.12 2.22
C ILE A 21 1.27 -5.76 2.11
N LEU A 22 0.95 -4.55 1.67
CA LEU A 22 -0.44 -4.11 1.57
C LEU A 22 -1.28 -4.98 0.61
N LYS A 23 -0.65 -5.59 -0.41
CA LYS A 23 -1.28 -6.55 -1.30
C LYS A 23 -1.43 -7.95 -0.71
N ALA A 24 -0.61 -8.31 0.27
CA ALA A 24 -0.67 -9.59 0.96
C ALA A 24 -1.76 -9.59 2.04
N ILE A 25 -2.25 -8.43 2.46
CA ILE A 25 -3.27 -8.31 3.51
C ILE A 25 -4.68 -8.32 2.89
N PRO A 26 -5.56 -9.28 3.25
CA PRO A 26 -6.97 -9.27 2.89
C PRO A 26 -7.67 -8.00 3.38
N LEU A 27 -8.49 -7.39 2.53
CA LEU A 27 -9.16 -6.12 2.86
C LEU A 27 -10.25 -6.27 3.93
N GLU A 28 -10.96 -7.39 3.94
CA GLU A 28 -12.10 -7.62 4.84
C GLU A 28 -11.64 -8.01 6.25
N ASP A 29 -10.74 -8.98 6.35
CA ASP A 29 -10.35 -9.62 7.60
C ASP A 29 -8.99 -9.16 8.15
N GLY A 30 -8.16 -8.50 7.34
CA GLY A 30 -6.77 -8.23 7.70
C GLY A 30 -5.91 -9.49 7.69
N ALA A 31 -4.67 -9.39 8.19
CA ALA A 31 -3.74 -10.52 8.28
C ALA A 31 -2.86 -10.45 9.53
N HIS A 32 -2.47 -11.62 10.04
CA HIS A 32 -1.45 -11.68 11.08
C HIS A 32 -0.05 -11.48 10.51
N LEU A 33 0.88 -11.09 11.39
CA LEU A 33 2.28 -10.90 11.02
C LEU A 33 2.90 -12.13 10.34
N ALA A 34 2.56 -13.34 10.82
CA ALA A 34 3.06 -14.59 10.27
C ALA A 34 2.59 -14.82 8.82
N ASP A 35 1.32 -14.55 8.54
CA ASP A 35 0.74 -14.70 7.20
C ASP A 35 1.38 -13.71 6.22
N ILE A 36 1.57 -12.46 6.65
CA ILE A 36 2.25 -11.43 5.85
C ILE A 36 3.69 -11.85 5.55
N MET A 37 4.43 -12.37 6.53
CA MET A 37 5.80 -12.85 6.32
C MET A 37 5.84 -14.01 5.31
N GLN A 38 4.90 -14.95 5.43
CA GLN A 38 4.79 -16.11 4.53
C GLN A 38 4.49 -15.67 3.09
N ASP A 39 3.51 -14.79 2.88
CA ASP A 39 3.07 -14.38 1.55
C ASP A 39 4.07 -13.44 0.86
N THR A 40 4.73 -12.59 1.65
CA THR A 40 5.72 -11.65 1.10
C THR A 40 7.11 -12.25 0.96
N GLY A 41 7.45 -13.26 1.76
CA GLY A 41 8.80 -13.80 1.89
C GLY A 41 9.75 -12.89 2.69
N PHE A 42 9.21 -11.86 3.35
CA PHE A 42 9.99 -10.94 4.17
C PHE A 42 10.23 -11.51 5.57
N ASN A 43 11.37 -11.15 6.15
CA ASN A 43 11.61 -11.43 7.55
C ASN A 43 10.77 -10.51 8.46
N GLN A 44 10.68 -10.88 9.73
CA GLN A 44 9.87 -10.16 10.71
C GLN A 44 10.24 -8.66 10.80
N ALA A 45 11.52 -8.33 10.79
CA ALA A 45 11.98 -6.94 10.89
C ALA A 45 11.54 -6.11 9.67
N GLN A 46 11.67 -6.66 8.46
CA GLN A 46 11.22 -6.00 7.23
C GLN A 46 9.72 -5.71 7.26
N VAL A 47 8.91 -6.69 7.69
CA VAL A 47 7.45 -6.51 7.78
C VAL A 47 7.11 -5.46 8.82
N LEU A 48 7.69 -5.52 10.03
CA LEU A 48 7.41 -4.55 11.09
C LEU A 48 7.81 -3.12 10.70
N ILE A 49 8.97 -2.93 10.07
CA ILE A 49 9.44 -1.61 9.61
C ILE A 49 8.49 -1.03 8.55
N ALA A 50 8.01 -1.85 7.62
CA ALA A 50 7.07 -1.41 6.60
C ALA A 50 5.67 -1.16 7.20
N CYS A 51 5.19 -2.01 8.11
CA CYS A 51 3.93 -1.80 8.82
C CYS A 51 3.94 -0.51 9.64
N SER A 52 5.01 -0.22 10.38
CA SER A 52 5.16 1.02 11.13
C SER A 52 5.09 2.25 10.21
N ARG A 53 5.82 2.25 9.09
CA ARG A 53 5.76 3.34 8.09
C ARG A 53 4.36 3.54 7.50
N MET A 54 3.62 2.44 7.30
CA MET A 54 2.24 2.48 6.82
C MET A 54 1.28 2.99 7.89
N GLN A 55 1.47 2.63 9.17
CA GLN A 55 0.69 3.13 10.29
C GLN A 55 0.86 4.64 10.49
N ASP A 56 2.09 5.16 10.39
CA ASP A 56 2.37 6.60 10.47
C ASP A 56 1.63 7.42 9.40
N ARG A 57 1.22 6.75 8.31
CA ARG A 57 0.48 7.35 7.19
C ARG A 57 -1.00 7.03 7.20
N ASP A 58 -1.49 6.31 8.20
CA ASP A 58 -2.88 5.87 8.31
C ASP A 58 -3.29 4.88 7.19
N PHE A 59 -2.38 3.99 6.80
CA PHE A 59 -2.63 2.95 5.77
C PHE A 59 -2.97 1.60 6.39
N LEU A 60 -2.49 1.35 7.61
CA LEU A 60 -2.75 0.13 8.35
C LEU A 60 -3.21 0.48 9.76
N GLU A 61 -4.19 -0.26 10.24
CA GLU A 61 -4.60 -0.31 11.63
C GLU A 61 -4.18 -1.64 12.24
N LEU A 62 -3.81 -1.61 13.52
CA LEU A 62 -3.52 -2.82 14.29
C LEU A 62 -4.68 -3.10 15.24
N MET A 63 -5.41 -4.17 14.95
CA MET A 63 -6.49 -4.66 15.81
C MET A 63 -5.92 -5.68 16.80
N ILE A 64 -6.38 -5.63 18.06
CA ILE A 64 -5.93 -6.51 19.17
C ILE A 64 -7.09 -7.35 19.74
N GLU A 65 -8.15 -7.59 18.96
CA GLU A 65 -9.35 -8.28 19.46
C GLU A 65 -9.22 -9.82 19.47
N SER A 66 -8.23 -10.38 18.76
CA SER A 66 -7.94 -11.84 18.76
C SER A 66 -6.48 -12.13 18.42
N GLY A 67 -5.58 -11.24 18.87
CA GLY A 67 -4.17 -11.20 18.47
C GLY A 67 -3.87 -9.99 17.59
N TYR A 68 -2.61 -9.85 17.18
CA TYR A 68 -2.15 -8.73 16.36
C TYR A 68 -2.55 -8.95 14.89
N VAL A 69 -3.57 -8.23 14.43
CA VAL A 69 -4.06 -8.26 13.05
C VAL A 69 -3.84 -6.90 12.40
N TYR A 70 -3.15 -6.87 11.28
CA TYR A 70 -3.00 -5.66 10.46
C TYR A 70 -4.15 -5.57 9.47
N LYS A 71 -4.89 -4.46 9.49
CA LYS A 71 -6.01 -4.21 8.59
C LYS A 71 -5.76 -2.98 7.71
N PRO A 72 -5.96 -3.05 6.38
CA PRO A 72 -5.87 -1.90 5.50
C PRO A 72 -6.99 -0.91 5.78
N THR A 73 -6.65 0.37 5.90
CA THR A 73 -7.64 1.44 6.02
C THR A 73 -8.29 1.74 4.68
N GLU A 74 -9.44 2.44 4.70
CA GLU A 74 -10.04 2.96 3.45
C GLU A 74 -9.09 3.87 2.67
N ARG A 75 -8.18 4.57 3.38
CA ARG A 75 -7.17 5.43 2.78
C ARG A 75 -6.19 4.61 1.96
N ALA A 76 -5.70 3.50 2.49
CA ALA A 76 -4.82 2.58 1.77
C ALA A 76 -5.51 1.97 0.54
N VAL A 77 -6.79 1.60 0.65
CA VAL A 77 -7.59 1.09 -0.48
C VAL A 77 -7.71 2.14 -1.59
N ARG A 78 -8.00 3.40 -1.23
CA ARG A 78 -8.06 4.52 -2.17
C ARG A 78 -6.71 4.79 -2.83
N ALA A 79 -5.61 4.73 -2.07
CA ALA A 79 -4.26 4.91 -2.59
C ALA A 79 -3.87 3.79 -3.57
N LEU A 80 -4.19 2.54 -3.26
CA LEU A 80 -4.02 1.39 -4.16
C LEU A 80 -4.79 1.55 -5.47
N ALA A 81 -6.02 2.06 -5.41
CA ALA A 81 -6.82 2.35 -6.60
C ALA A 81 -6.23 3.52 -7.40
N GLY A 82 -5.83 4.61 -6.72
CA GLY A 82 -5.22 5.80 -7.32
C GLY A 82 -3.88 5.53 -8.03
N ARG A 83 -3.15 4.51 -7.61
CA ARG A 83 -1.91 4.10 -8.29
C ARG A 83 -2.15 3.62 -9.73
N LYS A 84 -3.28 2.96 -10.01
CA LYS A 84 -3.61 2.50 -11.38
C LYS A 84 -3.86 3.68 -12.32
N THR A 85 -4.47 4.76 -11.81
CA THR A 85 -4.72 5.98 -12.59
C THR A 85 -3.45 6.78 -12.85
N ILE A 86 -2.53 6.90 -11.88
CA ILE A 86 -1.26 7.64 -12.07
C ILE A 86 -0.38 6.98 -13.14
N ARG A 87 -0.18 5.65 -13.07
CA ARG A 87 0.61 4.92 -14.10
C ARG A 87 0.01 5.03 -15.50
N SER A 88 -1.32 5.11 -15.60
CA SER A 88 -2.02 5.27 -16.88
C SER A 88 -1.83 6.68 -17.45
N ALA A 89 -1.77 7.71 -16.59
CA ALA A 89 -1.53 9.09 -17.01
C ALA A 89 -0.09 9.33 -17.49
N THR A 90 0.90 8.64 -16.91
CA THR A 90 2.30 8.74 -17.36
C THR A 90 2.57 8.05 -18.71
N HIS A 91 1.70 7.13 -19.13
CA HIS A 91 1.86 6.39 -20.38
C HIS A 91 1.19 7.07 -21.59
N GLN A 92 0.45 8.17 -21.39
CA GLN A 92 -0.21 8.94 -22.46
C GLN A 92 0.50 10.25 -22.85
N ALA A 93 1.55 10.66 -22.14
CA ALA A 93 2.31 11.86 -22.49
C ALA A 93 3.43 11.54 -23.50
N LYS A 94 3.07 11.29 -24.75
CA LYS A 94 4.01 11.40 -25.88
C LYS A 94 3.45 12.43 -26.86
N PRO A 95 3.87 13.71 -26.81
CA PRO A 95 3.68 14.59 -27.96
C PRO A 95 4.59 14.06 -29.06
N VAL A 96 3.99 13.46 -30.09
CA VAL A 96 4.68 13.26 -31.36
C VAL A 96 4.93 14.65 -31.94
N PRO A 97 6.18 15.04 -32.24
CA PRO A 97 6.44 16.31 -32.90
C PRO A 97 5.88 16.22 -34.33
N ALA A 98 4.85 17.02 -34.63
CA ALA A 98 4.50 17.30 -36.01
C ALA A 98 5.46 18.38 -36.50
N ALA A 99 6.30 17.98 -37.46
CA ALA A 99 7.25 18.81 -38.19
C ALA A 99 6.57 19.89 -39.05
#